data_AF-A0A2D5EMB6-F1
#
_entry.id   AF-A0A2D5EMB6-F1
#
_cell.length_a   1.000
_cell.length_b   1.000
_cell.length_c   1.000
_cell.angle_alpha   90.00
_cell.angle_beta   90.00
_cell.angle_gamma   90.00
#
_symmetry.space_group_name_H-M   'P 1'
#
loop_
_entity.id
_entity.type
_entity.pdbx_description
1 polymer ?
#
loop_
_entity_poly.entity_id
_entity_poly.type
_entity_poly.pdbx_seq_one_letter_code
_entity_poly.pdbx_strand_id
1 'polypeptide(L)'
;MDASGTELSWSAIFEALVRYREDARVSEDEYLALLIDRPNEMNWFAGSGVDFVDQCGEGSLLTHDRDLFIATEDFSWITPCPPPALRLHFMLKKVIDAELRDRGLAPEQLRHDPGVGCFFDFCWDKAELATKLRSSDICPPCLRTIEAHGLDGALLQQVVAIGEETRRHSLTISSYLDRAPTFQAWPFPLAVTRHRITVEAPGLRRMLYLLDHFDSLVRYAVFVASMQEGKQLQLEERPSLGWWVERLAPLKRVPGVKGALRIANEGKVVKLRNELRGHGYVQHDEVYREWGVDLDEVLSKMEDALGDLIHRGELVLFENVDLDGGRYIVRGLRLTGSNLIHAPFERALPGPPTEHGFSTTGEIGLLLDGDDGSLTFESLHPWLRRTRCPECHHDRILVADGGDRYIDVFMGHRVELDA
;
A
#
# COMPACT_ATOMS: atom_id res chain seq x y z
N MET A 1 21.47 -21.51 -2.74
CA MET A 1 20.37 -20.89 -3.51
C MET A 1 19.19 -21.83 -3.42
N ASP A 2 18.32 -21.57 -2.44
CA ASP A 2 17.13 -22.37 -2.20
C ASP A 2 15.94 -21.63 -2.81
N ALA A 3 15.24 -22.29 -3.73
CA ALA A 3 14.24 -21.70 -4.62
C ALA A 3 12.84 -21.62 -3.99
N SER A 4 12.76 -21.48 -2.66
CA SER A 4 11.49 -21.39 -1.91
C SER A 4 11.44 -20.29 -0.85
N GLY A 5 12.47 -19.45 -0.70
CA GLY A 5 12.48 -18.35 0.27
C GLY A 5 12.01 -17.04 -0.35
N THR A 6 10.75 -16.63 -0.12
CA THR A 6 10.23 -15.32 -0.53
C THR A 6 10.81 -14.15 0.29
N GLU A 7 11.43 -14.45 1.44
CA GLU A 7 11.97 -13.48 2.39
C GLU A 7 13.46 -13.74 2.65
N LEU A 8 14.21 -12.68 2.94
CA LEU A 8 15.62 -12.74 3.34
C LEU A 8 15.73 -12.85 4.87
N SER A 9 16.43 -13.87 5.35
CA SER A 9 16.79 -13.93 6.77
C SER A 9 17.86 -12.89 7.09
N TRP A 10 17.81 -12.33 8.30
CA TRP A 10 18.81 -11.39 8.75
C TRP A 10 20.20 -12.03 8.84
N SER A 11 20.27 -13.32 9.22
CA SER A 11 21.53 -14.07 9.19
C SER A 11 22.18 -14.04 7.80
N ALA A 12 21.40 -14.30 6.73
CA ALA A 12 21.93 -14.26 5.36
C ALA A 12 22.33 -12.84 4.92
N ILE A 13 21.60 -11.82 5.37
CA ILE A 13 21.91 -10.41 5.10
C ILE A 13 23.25 -10.03 5.74
N PHE A 14 23.44 -10.31 7.03
CA PHE A 14 24.65 -9.93 7.75
C PHE A 14 25.86 -10.81 7.43
N GLU A 15 25.68 -12.10 7.09
CA GLU A 15 26.73 -12.94 6.51
C GLU A 15 27.28 -12.33 5.20
N ALA A 16 26.41 -11.83 4.34
CA ALA A 16 26.82 -11.20 3.09
C ALA A 16 27.61 -9.90 3.33
N LEU A 17 27.19 -9.10 4.31
CA LEU A 17 27.89 -7.88 4.71
C LEU A 17 29.29 -8.18 5.27
N VAL A 18 29.39 -9.10 6.24
CA VAL A 18 30.67 -9.53 6.84
C VAL A 18 31.63 -10.05 5.77
N ARG A 19 31.14 -10.93 4.90
CA ARG A 19 31.95 -11.47 3.79
C ARG A 19 32.44 -10.38 2.85
N TYR A 20 31.58 -9.44 2.47
CA TYR A 20 31.97 -8.35 1.58
C TYR A 20 32.99 -7.43 2.24
N ARG A 21 32.83 -7.12 3.52
CA ARG A 21 33.77 -6.32 4.31
C ARG A 21 35.15 -6.97 4.33
N GLU A 22 35.24 -8.28 4.55
CA GLU A 22 36.50 -9.04 4.50
C GLU A 22 37.13 -9.05 3.09
N ASP A 23 36.34 -9.37 2.08
CA ASP A 23 36.79 -9.49 0.69
C ASP A 23 37.29 -8.14 0.14
N ALA A 24 36.57 -7.05 0.43
CA ALA A 24 36.88 -5.70 -0.02
C ALA A 24 37.77 -4.91 0.94
N ARG A 25 38.11 -5.47 2.11
CA ARG A 25 38.91 -4.85 3.18
C ARG A 25 38.37 -3.50 3.64
N VAL A 26 37.06 -3.42 3.84
CA VAL A 26 36.38 -2.21 4.33
C VAL A 26 36.72 -2.01 5.80
N SER A 27 37.16 -0.80 6.18
CA SER A 27 37.60 -0.49 7.54
C SER A 27 36.45 -0.49 8.55
N GLU A 28 36.71 -0.82 9.82
CA GLU A 28 35.70 -0.81 10.90
C GLU A 28 35.05 0.57 11.14
N ASP A 29 35.74 1.64 10.72
CA ASP A 29 35.25 3.03 10.77
C ASP A 29 34.35 3.40 9.57
N GLU A 30 34.28 2.54 8.55
CA GLU A 30 33.49 2.78 7.35
C GLU A 30 32.11 2.11 7.43
N TYR A 31 31.09 2.84 6.99
CA TYR A 31 29.74 2.33 6.83
C TYR A 31 29.62 1.45 5.60
N LEU A 32 29.03 0.26 5.77
CA LEU A 32 28.70 -0.65 4.70
C LEU A 32 27.18 -0.88 4.71
N ALA A 33 26.49 -0.48 3.65
CA ALA A 33 25.04 -0.64 3.54
C ALA A 33 24.67 -1.58 2.39
N LEU A 34 23.94 -2.65 2.71
CA LEU A 34 23.32 -3.53 1.72
C LEU A 34 21.89 -3.05 1.41
N LEU A 35 21.66 -2.72 0.14
CA LEU A 35 20.32 -2.42 -0.35
C LEU A 35 19.62 -3.73 -0.73
N ILE A 36 18.51 -4.06 -0.05
CA ILE A 36 17.74 -5.27 -0.33
C ILE A 36 16.43 -4.93 -1.04
N ASP A 37 16.09 -5.63 -2.12
CA ASP A 37 14.88 -5.44 -2.91
C ASP A 37 13.80 -6.49 -2.62
N ARG A 38 14.02 -7.28 -1.57
CA ARG A 38 13.13 -8.34 -1.07
C ARG A 38 12.76 -8.10 0.39
N PRO A 39 11.57 -8.55 0.83
CA PRO A 39 11.20 -8.51 2.24
C PRO A 39 12.22 -9.27 3.08
N ASN A 40 12.42 -8.82 4.33
CA ASN A 40 13.20 -9.55 5.32
C ASN A 40 12.27 -10.23 6.33
N GLU A 41 12.76 -11.28 6.99
CA GLU A 41 11.97 -12.11 7.92
C GLU A 41 11.33 -11.34 9.09
N MET A 42 11.90 -10.18 9.43
CA MET A 42 11.36 -9.29 10.48
C MET A 42 10.46 -8.18 9.92
N ASN A 43 10.36 -8.04 8.60
CA ASN A 43 9.63 -6.99 7.89
C ASN A 43 10.10 -5.56 8.25
N TRP A 44 11.38 -5.37 8.58
CA TRP A 44 11.93 -4.06 8.96
C TRP A 44 12.33 -3.20 7.75
N PHE A 45 12.24 -1.88 7.88
CA PHE A 45 12.70 -0.93 6.85
C PHE A 45 14.24 -0.88 6.73
N ALA A 46 14.93 -1.05 7.86
CA ALA A 46 16.37 -1.02 7.95
C ALA A 46 16.82 -1.65 9.27
N GLY A 47 18.01 -2.23 9.29
CA GLY A 47 18.64 -2.75 10.50
C GLY A 47 20.15 -2.57 10.46
N SER A 48 20.79 -2.64 11.63
CA SER A 48 22.24 -2.65 11.79
C SER A 48 22.73 -3.98 12.37
N GLY A 49 24.05 -4.18 12.34
CA GLY A 49 24.67 -5.34 12.99
C GLY A 49 24.29 -5.48 14.46
N VAL A 50 24.14 -4.37 15.18
CA VAL A 50 23.64 -4.39 16.56
C VAL A 50 22.21 -4.93 16.63
N ASP A 51 21.30 -4.40 15.79
CA ASP A 51 19.90 -4.85 15.83
C ASP A 51 19.84 -6.37 15.63
N PHE A 52 20.73 -6.93 14.79
CA PHE A 52 20.83 -8.38 14.59
C PHE A 52 21.28 -9.12 15.84
N VAL A 53 22.32 -8.64 16.53
CA VAL A 53 22.78 -9.23 17.79
C VAL A 53 21.68 -9.19 18.85
N ASP A 54 20.98 -8.06 18.97
CA ASP A 54 19.90 -7.88 19.95
C ASP A 54 18.71 -8.81 19.67
N GLN A 55 18.36 -9.04 18.39
CA GLN A 55 17.23 -9.87 17.98
C GLN A 55 17.54 -11.37 17.92
N CYS A 56 18.76 -11.75 17.56
CA CYS A 56 19.16 -13.16 17.35
C CYS A 56 19.97 -13.76 18.52
N GLY A 57 20.38 -12.94 19.49
CA GLY A 57 21.14 -13.34 20.69
C GLY A 57 22.65 -13.38 20.49
N GLU A 58 23.40 -13.53 21.60
CA GLU A 58 24.87 -13.65 21.61
C GLU A 58 25.33 -14.94 20.91
N GLY A 59 25.56 -14.89 19.60
CA GLY A 59 26.33 -15.92 18.91
C GLY A 59 25.91 -16.20 17.47
N SER A 60 26.68 -15.68 16.52
CA SER A 60 27.31 -16.49 15.45
C SER A 60 28.04 -15.65 14.41
N LEU A 61 27.72 -14.35 14.29
CA LEU A 61 28.37 -13.43 13.37
C LEU A 61 28.99 -12.24 14.09
N LEU A 62 30.29 -12.01 13.86
CA LEU A 62 30.97 -10.76 14.15
C LEU A 62 30.53 -9.73 13.10
N THR A 63 29.33 -9.18 13.27
CA THR A 63 28.84 -8.06 12.46
C THR A 63 29.27 -6.74 13.09
N HIS A 64 29.56 -5.72 12.28
CA HIS A 64 29.90 -4.40 12.81
C HIS A 64 28.66 -3.52 13.01
N ASP A 65 28.70 -2.61 13.98
CA ASP A 65 27.65 -1.60 14.21
C ASP A 65 27.36 -0.74 12.97
N ARG A 66 28.37 -0.60 12.10
CA ARG A 66 28.33 0.13 10.82
C ARG A 66 27.94 -0.72 9.61
N ASP A 67 27.62 -2.00 9.82
CA ASP A 67 27.02 -2.86 8.81
C ASP A 67 25.51 -2.69 8.85
N LEU A 68 24.94 -2.23 7.75
CA LEU A 68 23.55 -1.82 7.64
C LEU A 68 22.87 -2.59 6.52
N PHE A 69 21.58 -2.87 6.67
CA PHE A 69 20.72 -3.12 5.52
C PHE A 69 19.64 -2.05 5.43
N ILE A 70 19.29 -1.67 4.20
CA ILE A 70 18.18 -0.76 3.90
C ILE A 70 17.27 -1.48 2.93
N ALA A 71 16.02 -1.70 3.34
CA ALA A 71 15.00 -2.21 2.43
C ALA A 71 14.68 -1.17 1.36
N THR A 72 14.62 -1.63 0.13
CA THR A 72 14.36 -0.83 -1.08
C THR A 72 13.09 -1.24 -1.79
N GLU A 73 12.32 -2.15 -1.17
CA GLU A 73 10.96 -2.48 -1.58
C GLU A 73 10.12 -1.21 -1.76
N ASP A 74 9.09 -1.31 -2.57
CA ASP A 74 8.20 -0.18 -2.77
C ASP A 74 7.46 0.11 -1.46
N PHE A 75 7.55 1.35 -1.00
CA PHE A 75 6.90 1.87 0.21
C PHE A 75 5.84 2.92 -0.11
N SER A 76 5.61 3.18 -1.39
CA SER A 76 4.67 4.19 -1.87
C SER A 76 3.22 3.96 -1.40
N TRP A 77 2.93 2.76 -0.91
CA TRP A 77 1.67 2.38 -0.31
C TRP A 77 1.50 2.70 1.19
N ILE A 78 2.62 2.93 1.88
CA ILE A 78 2.65 3.35 3.29
C ILE A 78 2.77 4.88 3.37
N THR A 79 3.52 5.46 2.43
CA THR A 79 3.79 6.89 2.41
C THR A 79 3.92 7.40 0.97
N PRO A 80 3.44 8.61 0.65
CA PRO A 80 3.69 9.25 -0.64
C PRO A 80 5.16 9.69 -0.82
N CYS A 81 6.02 9.52 0.20
CA CYS A 81 7.44 9.84 0.12
C CYS A 81 8.16 9.02 -0.97
N PRO A 82 8.89 9.66 -1.90
CA PRO A 82 9.69 8.98 -2.91
C PRO A 82 10.66 7.96 -2.26
N PRO A 83 10.80 6.76 -2.84
CA PRO A 83 11.70 5.74 -2.31
C PRO A 83 13.13 6.22 -2.04
N PRO A 84 13.76 7.08 -2.88
CA PRO A 84 15.09 7.61 -2.58
C PRO A 84 15.15 8.41 -1.27
N ALA A 85 14.18 9.30 -1.02
CA ALA A 85 14.13 10.11 0.20
C ALA A 85 13.92 9.23 1.43
N LEU A 86 13.03 8.23 1.33
CA LEU A 86 12.78 7.30 2.41
C LEU A 86 14.00 6.41 2.74
N ARG A 87 14.71 5.92 1.72
CA ARG A 87 15.94 5.13 1.91
C ARG A 87 17.03 5.97 2.60
N LEU A 88 17.20 7.22 2.17
CA LEU A 88 18.15 8.14 2.79
C LEU A 88 17.77 8.44 4.25
N HIS A 89 16.48 8.62 4.54
CA HIS A 89 15.98 8.81 5.91
C HIS A 89 16.39 7.65 6.83
N PHE A 90 16.16 6.41 6.42
CA PHE A 90 16.53 5.24 7.22
C PHE A 90 18.03 5.01 7.29
N MET A 91 18.77 5.28 6.21
CA MET A 91 20.22 5.22 6.21
C MET A 91 20.81 6.22 7.22
N LEU A 92 20.35 7.47 7.19
CA LEU A 92 20.75 8.47 8.17
C LEU A 92 20.38 8.09 9.60
N LYS A 93 19.20 7.49 9.80
CA LYS A 93 18.80 7.01 11.13
C LYS A 93 19.83 6.03 11.68
N LYS A 94 20.28 5.08 10.87
CA LYS A 94 21.27 4.09 11.28
C LYS A 94 22.67 4.66 11.46
N VAL A 95 23.08 5.61 10.62
CA VAL A 95 24.33 6.36 10.82
C VAL A 95 24.32 7.13 12.14
N ILE A 96 23.24 7.88 12.42
CA ILE A 96 23.13 8.62 13.69
C ILE A 96 23.13 7.66 14.89
N ASP A 97 22.41 6.54 14.81
CA ASP A 97 22.36 5.56 15.90
C ASP A 97 23.76 5.02 16.23
N ALA A 98 24.57 4.73 15.21
CA ALA A 98 25.95 4.30 15.38
C ALA A 98 26.83 5.41 15.99
N GLU A 99 26.76 6.64 15.45
CA GLU A 99 27.53 7.77 15.96
C GLU A 99 27.19 8.10 17.43
N LEU A 100 25.92 8.05 17.80
CA LEU A 100 25.48 8.29 19.17
C LEU A 100 25.93 7.18 20.13
N ARG A 101 25.92 5.93 19.66
CA ARG A 101 26.42 4.78 20.43
C ARG A 101 27.91 4.89 20.72
N ASP A 102 28.73 5.30 19.74
CA ASP A 102 30.15 5.59 19.94
C ASP A 102 30.40 6.66 21.01
N ARG A 103 29.40 7.54 21.23
CA ARG A 103 29.40 8.59 22.24
C ARG A 103 28.75 8.14 23.55
N GLY A 104 28.45 6.85 23.70
CA GLY A 104 27.89 6.25 24.92
C GLY A 104 26.39 6.47 25.10
N LEU A 105 25.66 6.88 24.06
CA LEU A 105 24.21 7.05 24.11
C LEU A 105 23.51 5.82 23.52
N ALA A 106 22.77 5.10 24.36
CA ALA A 106 22.01 3.94 23.93
C ALA A 106 20.74 4.39 23.15
N PRO A 107 20.37 3.74 22.03
CA PRO A 107 19.21 4.14 21.22
C PRO A 107 17.89 4.22 21.99
N GLU A 108 17.73 3.41 23.04
CA GLU A 108 16.55 3.37 23.91
C GLU A 108 16.32 4.70 24.63
N GLN A 109 17.38 5.50 24.82
CA GLN A 109 17.30 6.80 25.48
C GLN A 109 16.70 7.90 24.60
N LEU A 110 16.62 7.68 23.28
CA LEU A 110 15.97 8.59 22.32
C LEU A 110 14.66 8.03 21.77
N ARG A 111 14.42 6.73 21.98
CA ARG A 111 13.29 6.01 21.42
C ARG A 111 11.96 6.52 22.01
N HIS A 112 10.99 6.81 21.13
CA HIS A 112 9.61 7.07 21.56
C HIS A 112 8.72 5.88 21.25
N ASP A 113 7.97 5.44 22.26
CA ASP A 113 6.94 4.43 22.18
C ASP A 113 5.85 4.76 23.24
N PRO A 114 4.66 5.27 22.84
CA PRO A 114 4.22 5.48 21.45
C PRO A 114 4.97 6.64 20.76
N GLY A 115 5.02 6.60 19.42
CA GLY A 115 5.66 7.64 18.60
C GLY A 115 4.98 9.01 18.72
N VAL A 116 5.77 10.08 18.68
CA VAL A 116 5.32 11.48 18.86
C VAL A 116 5.54 12.36 17.62
N GLY A 117 5.90 11.76 16.49
CA GLY A 117 6.41 12.44 15.31
C GLY A 117 7.89 12.80 15.41
N CYS A 118 8.69 12.08 16.20
CA CYS A 118 10.14 12.31 16.23
C CYS A 118 10.87 11.41 15.21
N PHE A 119 12.01 11.86 14.72
CA PHE A 119 12.98 11.07 13.96
C PHE A 119 13.41 9.78 14.69
N PHE A 120 13.30 9.76 16.02
CA PHE A 120 13.57 8.62 16.89
C PHE A 120 12.31 7.86 17.35
N ASP A 121 11.16 8.09 16.71
CA ASP A 121 9.99 7.23 16.93
C ASP A 121 10.29 5.79 16.53
N PHE A 122 9.89 4.87 17.39
CA PHE A 122 9.84 3.44 17.11
C PHE A 122 8.49 3.13 16.46
N CYS A 123 8.53 2.72 15.19
CA CYS A 123 7.33 2.35 14.44
C CYS A 123 7.24 0.82 14.42
N TRP A 124 6.46 0.25 15.33
CA TRP A 124 6.24 -1.20 15.35
C TRP A 124 5.33 -1.61 14.19
N ASP A 125 4.28 -0.82 13.93
CA ASP A 125 3.46 -0.94 12.74
C ASP A 125 4.01 -0.02 11.64
N LYS A 126 4.15 -0.55 10.41
CA LYS A 126 4.57 0.24 9.24
C LYS A 126 3.64 1.45 9.01
N ALA A 127 2.37 1.40 9.42
CA ALA A 127 1.43 2.51 9.34
C ALA A 127 1.82 3.71 10.23
N GLU A 128 2.54 3.50 11.34
CA GLU A 128 2.99 4.55 12.26
C GLU A 128 4.07 5.46 11.62
N LEU A 129 4.76 4.94 10.60
CA LEU A 129 5.79 5.65 9.86
C LEU A 129 5.28 6.98 9.29
N ALA A 130 4.01 7.06 8.89
CA ALA A 130 3.44 8.26 8.30
C ALA A 130 3.52 9.48 9.23
N THR A 131 3.38 9.29 10.54
CA THR A 131 3.50 10.40 11.51
C THR A 131 4.94 10.88 11.60
N LYS A 132 5.89 9.94 11.73
CA LYS A 132 7.33 10.21 11.75
C LYS A 132 7.81 10.96 10.50
N LEU A 133 7.38 10.56 9.31
CA LEU A 133 7.81 11.20 8.07
C LEU A 133 7.15 12.57 7.83
N ARG A 134 5.91 12.77 8.30
CA ARG A 134 5.17 14.04 8.12
C ARG A 134 5.66 15.18 9.01
N SER A 135 6.17 14.85 10.19
CA SER A 135 6.89 15.80 11.03
C SER A 135 8.35 15.90 10.60
N SER A 136 8.98 14.74 10.35
CA SER A 136 10.41 14.56 10.08
C SER A 136 11.32 15.44 10.96
N ASP A 137 10.92 15.60 12.23
CA ASP A 137 11.53 16.51 13.18
C ASP A 137 12.28 15.75 14.27
N ILE A 138 13.26 16.39 14.90
CA ILE A 138 13.88 15.88 16.13
C ILE A 138 13.25 16.65 17.28
N CYS A 139 12.45 15.95 18.10
CA CYS A 139 11.76 16.60 19.20
C CYS A 139 12.74 17.29 20.17
N PRO A 140 12.35 18.38 20.86
CA PRO A 140 13.25 19.13 21.74
C PRO A 140 13.96 18.28 22.82
N PRO A 141 13.33 17.26 23.43
CA PRO A 141 14.03 16.32 24.31
C PRO A 141 15.18 15.58 23.62
N CYS A 142 14.95 15.00 22.44
CA CYS A 142 16.00 14.30 21.71
C CYS A 142 17.11 15.22 21.27
N LEU A 143 16.78 16.42 20.78
CA LEU A 143 17.78 17.40 20.37
C LEU A 143 18.72 17.74 21.53
N ARG A 144 18.18 18.04 22.71
CA ARG A 144 19.00 18.32 23.91
C ARG A 144 19.89 17.14 24.29
N THR A 145 19.37 15.92 24.21
CA THR A 145 20.16 14.71 24.49
C THR A 145 21.29 14.54 23.48
N ILE A 146 21.02 14.75 22.20
CA ILE A 146 22.02 14.65 21.13
C ILE A 146 23.11 15.71 21.28
N GLU A 147 22.71 16.96 21.55
CA GLU A 147 23.64 18.07 21.80
C GLU A 147 24.55 17.79 23.00
N ALA A 148 24.00 17.23 24.08
CA ALA A 148 24.76 16.86 25.27
C ALA A 148 25.83 15.78 25.01
N HIS A 149 25.65 14.95 23.97
CA HIS A 149 26.60 13.91 23.58
C HIS A 149 27.54 14.35 22.44
N GLY A 150 27.45 15.60 21.97
CA GLY A 150 28.41 16.18 21.02
C GLY A 150 28.36 15.54 19.63
N LEU A 151 27.17 15.26 19.12
CA LEU A 151 27.00 14.87 17.71
C LEU A 151 27.39 16.05 16.80
N ASP A 152 28.05 15.75 15.68
CA ASP A 152 28.51 16.77 14.74
C ASP A 152 27.31 17.56 14.17
N GLY A 153 27.39 18.89 14.26
CA GLY A 153 26.41 19.80 13.68
C GLY A 153 26.27 19.64 12.16
N ALA A 154 27.33 19.24 11.45
CA ALA A 154 27.25 18.97 10.01
C ALA A 154 26.38 17.74 9.71
N LEU A 155 26.47 16.69 10.53
CA LEU A 155 25.59 15.52 10.42
C LEU A 155 24.14 15.90 10.73
N LEU A 156 23.90 16.68 11.80
CA LEU A 156 22.56 17.19 12.11
C LEU A 156 21.96 18.03 10.98
N GLN A 157 22.78 18.85 10.30
CA GLN A 157 22.32 19.60 9.13
C GLN A 157 21.90 18.69 7.97
N GLN A 158 22.62 17.60 7.71
CA GLN A 158 22.22 16.62 6.68
C GLN A 158 20.90 15.94 7.05
N VAL A 159 20.70 15.66 8.32
CA VAL A 159 19.47 15.03 8.84
C VAL A 159 18.28 15.96 8.70
N VAL A 160 18.44 17.23 9.03
CA VAL A 160 17.41 18.25 8.78
C VAL A 160 17.13 18.40 7.29
N ALA A 161 18.16 18.44 6.44
CA ALA A 161 17.98 18.61 5.00
C ALA A 161 17.22 17.44 4.35
N ILE A 162 17.61 16.20 4.65
CA ILE A 162 16.92 15.00 4.16
C ILE A 162 15.55 14.84 4.84
N GLY A 163 15.44 15.25 6.10
CA GLY A 163 14.18 15.26 6.81
C GLY A 163 13.16 16.20 6.18
N GLU A 164 13.57 17.41 5.81
CA GLU A 164 12.72 18.37 5.09
C GLU A 164 12.29 17.87 3.71
N GLU A 165 13.17 17.18 3.00
CA GLU A 165 12.83 16.50 1.74
C GLU A 165 11.75 15.44 1.96
N THR A 166 11.98 14.57 2.94
CA THR A 166 11.05 13.51 3.35
C THR A 166 9.70 14.10 3.74
N ARG A 167 9.71 15.16 4.54
CA ARG A 167 8.53 15.86 5.04
C ARG A 167 7.69 16.39 3.90
N ARG A 168 8.29 17.16 2.98
CA ARG A 168 7.61 17.79 1.84
C ARG A 168 6.83 16.77 1.01
N HIS A 169 7.40 15.59 0.83
CA HIS A 169 6.80 14.52 0.06
C HIS A 169 5.85 13.61 0.85
N SER A 170 5.89 13.65 2.18
CA SER A 170 5.05 12.81 3.04
C SER A 170 3.73 13.46 3.43
N LEU A 171 3.55 14.75 3.18
CA LEU A 171 2.33 15.48 3.51
C LEU A 171 1.15 14.99 2.66
N THR A 172 0.04 14.61 3.30
CA THR A 172 -1.20 14.22 2.61
C THR A 172 -1.76 15.35 1.73
N ILE A 173 -1.53 16.60 2.13
CA ILE A 173 -1.92 17.77 1.35
C ILE A 173 -1.09 17.95 0.07
N SER A 174 0.00 17.20 -0.12
CA SER A 174 0.77 17.21 -1.38
C SER A 174 -0.10 16.87 -2.58
N SER A 175 -1.14 16.06 -2.38
CA SER A 175 -2.19 15.77 -3.39
C SER A 175 -2.95 17.02 -3.87
N TYR A 176 -2.95 18.11 -3.09
CA TYR A 176 -3.55 19.41 -3.44
C TYR A 176 -2.52 20.45 -3.91
N LEU A 177 -1.22 20.16 -3.78
CA LEU A 177 -0.14 21.12 -4.07
C LEU A 177 0.42 20.98 -5.51
N ASP A 178 0.25 19.84 -6.18
CA ASP A 178 0.45 19.71 -7.63
C ASP A 178 -0.15 18.41 -8.18
N ARG A 179 -0.52 18.40 -9.48
CA ARG A 179 -1.20 17.33 -10.27
C ARG A 179 -1.12 15.92 -9.67
N ALA A 180 -1.94 15.61 -8.66
CA ALA A 180 -2.07 14.25 -8.18
C ALA A 180 -2.49 13.35 -9.35
N PRO A 181 -1.94 12.13 -9.48
CA PRO A 181 -2.44 11.18 -10.46
C PRO A 181 -3.96 11.06 -10.32
N THR A 182 -4.69 11.05 -11.44
CA THR A 182 -6.16 11.02 -11.47
C THR A 182 -6.74 9.88 -10.62
N PHE A 183 -5.99 8.78 -10.49
CA PHE A 183 -6.39 7.63 -9.71
C PHE A 183 -6.40 7.84 -8.19
N GLN A 184 -5.86 8.93 -7.65
CA GLN A 184 -5.93 9.20 -6.20
C GLN A 184 -7.35 9.52 -5.72
N ALA A 185 -8.24 9.93 -6.63
CA ALA A 185 -9.66 10.09 -6.35
C ALA A 185 -10.46 8.79 -6.57
N TRP A 186 -9.83 7.70 -7.03
CA TRP A 186 -10.53 6.45 -7.34
C TRP A 186 -10.76 5.61 -6.08
N PRO A 187 -11.74 4.69 -6.13
CA PRO A 187 -11.91 3.65 -5.11
C PRO A 187 -10.63 2.86 -4.88
N PHE A 188 -10.29 2.60 -3.61
CA PHE A 188 -9.02 1.99 -3.19
C PHE A 188 -8.60 0.75 -4.01
N PRO A 189 -9.48 -0.24 -4.28
CA PRO A 189 -9.10 -1.42 -5.07
C PRO A 189 -8.60 -1.12 -6.49
N LEU A 190 -9.08 -0.02 -7.09
CA LEU A 190 -8.66 0.44 -8.41
C LEU A 190 -7.41 1.31 -8.32
N ALA A 191 -7.40 2.24 -7.36
CA ALA A 191 -6.29 3.15 -7.15
C ALA A 191 -4.99 2.40 -6.81
N VAL A 192 -5.04 1.41 -5.92
CA VAL A 192 -3.86 0.62 -5.51
C VAL A 192 -3.25 -0.15 -6.69
N THR A 193 -4.09 -0.73 -7.56
CA THR A 193 -3.63 -1.50 -8.72
C THR A 193 -3.10 -0.58 -9.83
N ARG A 194 -3.71 0.60 -10.05
CA ARG A 194 -3.17 1.62 -10.98
C ARG A 194 -1.85 2.22 -10.49
N HIS A 195 -1.72 2.41 -9.19
CA HIS A 195 -0.49 2.90 -8.56
C HIS A 195 0.68 1.95 -8.82
N ARG A 196 0.48 0.63 -8.64
CA ARG A 196 1.47 -0.43 -8.94
C ARG A 196 2.00 -0.34 -10.36
N ILE A 197 1.11 -0.15 -11.32
CA ILE A 197 1.50 0.01 -12.72
C ILE A 197 2.38 1.25 -12.89
N THR A 198 1.99 2.36 -12.27
CA THR A 198 2.65 3.66 -12.45
C THR A 198 4.10 3.64 -11.96
N VAL A 199 4.37 2.98 -10.85
CA VAL A 199 5.71 2.91 -10.23
C VAL A 199 6.59 1.79 -10.80
N GLU A 200 6.01 0.81 -11.48
CA GLU A 200 6.74 -0.35 -12.02
C GLU A 200 7.38 -0.04 -13.38
N ALA A 201 8.65 -0.41 -13.52
CA ALA A 201 9.39 -0.26 -14.76
C ALA A 201 8.83 -1.16 -15.88
N PRO A 202 8.92 -0.76 -17.17
CA PRO A 202 8.44 -1.59 -18.28
C PRO A 202 9.13 -2.96 -18.33
N GLY A 203 8.32 -4.02 -18.44
CA GLY A 203 8.75 -5.43 -18.50
C GLY A 203 7.64 -6.38 -18.04
N LEU A 204 7.99 -7.65 -17.78
CA LEU A 204 7.03 -8.68 -17.36
C LEU A 204 6.18 -8.27 -16.15
N ARG A 205 6.80 -7.69 -15.12
CA ARG A 205 6.13 -7.37 -13.85
C ARG A 205 5.07 -6.28 -14.02
N ARG A 206 5.39 -5.19 -14.74
CA ARG A 206 4.40 -4.15 -15.09
C ARG A 206 3.24 -4.74 -15.87
N MET A 207 3.51 -5.65 -16.81
CA MET A 207 2.47 -6.32 -17.58
C MET A 207 1.59 -7.21 -16.68
N LEU A 208 2.15 -7.92 -15.69
CA LEU A 208 1.34 -8.65 -14.71
C LEU A 208 0.47 -7.71 -13.86
N TYR A 209 0.99 -6.55 -13.44
CA TYR A 209 0.20 -5.54 -12.73
C TYR A 209 -0.90 -4.93 -13.57
N LEU A 210 -0.68 -4.74 -14.88
CA LEU A 210 -1.74 -4.35 -15.82
C LEU A 210 -2.88 -5.38 -15.86
N LEU A 211 -2.54 -6.68 -15.87
CA LEU A 211 -3.56 -7.74 -15.81
C LEU A 211 -4.31 -7.77 -14.47
N ASP A 212 -3.61 -7.52 -13.35
CA ASP A 212 -4.24 -7.43 -12.03
C ASP A 212 -5.16 -6.19 -11.93
N HIS A 213 -4.76 -5.06 -12.51
CA HIS A 213 -5.61 -3.86 -12.59
C HIS A 213 -6.86 -4.11 -13.44
N PHE A 214 -6.73 -4.79 -14.58
CA PHE A 214 -7.89 -5.20 -15.38
C PHE A 214 -8.87 -6.07 -14.56
N ASP A 215 -8.35 -7.03 -13.79
CA ASP A 215 -9.17 -7.91 -12.94
C ASP A 215 -9.94 -7.08 -11.89
N SER A 216 -9.24 -6.18 -11.18
CA SER A 216 -9.86 -5.28 -10.21
C SER A 216 -10.90 -4.34 -10.85
N LEU A 217 -10.59 -3.77 -12.02
CA LEU A 217 -11.47 -2.85 -12.74
C LEU A 217 -12.78 -3.52 -13.15
N VAL A 218 -12.70 -4.73 -13.74
CA VAL A 218 -13.88 -5.47 -14.18
C VAL A 218 -14.74 -5.89 -12.98
N ARG A 219 -14.13 -6.39 -11.90
CA ARG A 219 -14.88 -6.79 -10.69
C ARG A 219 -15.61 -5.63 -10.06
N TYR A 220 -14.90 -4.52 -9.84
CA TYR A 220 -15.50 -3.31 -9.29
C TYR A 220 -16.68 -2.85 -10.16
N ALA A 221 -16.49 -2.83 -11.49
CA ALA A 221 -17.56 -2.50 -12.42
C ALA A 221 -18.76 -3.44 -12.30
N VAL A 222 -18.55 -4.76 -12.19
CA VAL A 222 -19.63 -5.72 -12.01
C VAL A 222 -20.37 -5.49 -10.69
N PHE A 223 -19.67 -5.24 -9.58
CA PHE A 223 -20.31 -5.02 -8.27
C PHE A 223 -21.16 -3.77 -8.29
N VAL A 224 -20.59 -2.63 -8.68
CA VAL A 224 -21.30 -1.35 -8.69
C VAL A 224 -22.44 -1.39 -9.71
N ALA A 225 -22.22 -1.88 -10.93
CA ALA A 225 -23.29 -1.95 -11.93
C ALA A 225 -24.42 -2.94 -11.56
N SER A 226 -24.10 -4.04 -10.87
CA SER A 226 -25.13 -4.97 -10.38
C SER A 226 -25.99 -4.31 -9.30
N MET A 227 -25.35 -3.61 -8.37
CA MET A 227 -26.01 -2.85 -7.32
C MET A 227 -26.91 -1.74 -7.91
N GLN A 228 -26.43 -0.99 -8.90
CA GLN A 228 -27.21 0.02 -9.63
C GLN A 228 -28.51 -0.50 -10.23
N GLU A 229 -28.48 -1.73 -10.73
CA GLU A 229 -29.64 -2.39 -11.35
C GLU A 229 -30.49 -3.17 -10.33
N GLY A 230 -30.14 -3.13 -9.03
CA GLY A 230 -30.82 -3.89 -7.98
C GLY A 230 -30.70 -5.41 -8.15
N LYS A 231 -29.64 -5.87 -8.82
CA LYS A 231 -29.43 -7.30 -9.12
C LYS A 231 -28.58 -7.94 -8.03
N GLN A 232 -29.06 -9.06 -7.50
CA GLN A 232 -28.22 -9.94 -6.70
C GLN A 232 -27.17 -10.62 -7.59
N LEU A 233 -25.91 -10.46 -7.23
CA LEU A 233 -24.79 -11.11 -7.90
C LEU A 233 -24.47 -12.43 -7.19
N GLN A 234 -24.78 -13.55 -7.84
CA GLN A 234 -24.33 -14.86 -7.43
C GLN A 234 -23.00 -15.17 -8.08
N LEU A 235 -21.95 -15.31 -7.27
CA LEU A 235 -20.61 -15.63 -7.73
C LEU A 235 -20.45 -17.14 -7.88
N GLU A 236 -19.82 -17.58 -8.97
CA GLU A 236 -19.29 -18.94 -9.06
C GLU A 236 -18.18 -19.14 -8.02
N GLU A 237 -17.83 -20.39 -7.69
CA GLU A 237 -16.81 -20.68 -6.68
C GLU A 237 -15.40 -20.20 -7.10
N ARG A 238 -15.09 -20.26 -8.40
CA ARG A 238 -13.78 -19.88 -8.98
C ARG A 238 -13.97 -19.22 -10.35
N PRO A 239 -14.59 -18.04 -10.41
CA PRO A 239 -14.89 -17.36 -11.66
C PRO A 239 -13.60 -17.06 -12.42
N SER A 240 -13.57 -17.45 -13.70
CA SER A 240 -12.47 -17.04 -14.59
C SER A 240 -12.56 -15.55 -14.90
N LEU A 241 -11.49 -14.95 -15.42
CA LEU A 241 -11.56 -13.57 -15.90
C LEU A 241 -12.58 -13.40 -17.03
N GLY A 242 -12.70 -14.40 -17.91
CA GLY A 242 -13.71 -14.42 -18.97
C GLY A 242 -15.12 -14.34 -18.38
N TRP A 243 -15.37 -15.08 -17.29
CA TRP A 243 -16.64 -15.02 -16.58
C TRP A 243 -16.96 -13.62 -16.08
N TRP A 244 -16.00 -12.93 -15.46
CA TRP A 244 -16.18 -11.56 -14.98
C TRP A 244 -16.52 -10.59 -16.12
N VAL A 245 -15.83 -10.71 -17.26
CA VAL A 245 -16.13 -9.89 -18.46
C VAL A 245 -17.52 -10.20 -19.01
N GLU A 246 -17.93 -11.47 -19.05
CA GLU A 246 -19.28 -11.87 -19.47
C GLU A 246 -20.38 -11.28 -18.58
N ARG A 247 -20.11 -11.09 -17.27
CA ARG A 247 -21.07 -10.46 -16.34
C ARG A 247 -21.31 -8.97 -16.60
N LEU A 248 -20.45 -8.29 -17.38
CA LEU A 248 -20.72 -6.93 -17.85
C LEU A 248 -21.80 -6.88 -18.95
N ALA A 249 -21.96 -7.94 -19.74
CA ALA A 249 -22.93 -7.97 -20.84
C ALA A 249 -24.40 -7.71 -20.41
N PRO A 250 -24.94 -8.34 -19.36
CA PRO A 250 -26.29 -8.03 -18.86
C PRO A 250 -26.41 -6.65 -18.21
N LEU A 251 -25.29 -5.95 -18.00
CA LEU A 251 -25.20 -4.63 -17.36
C LEU A 251 -24.94 -3.50 -18.38
N LYS A 252 -24.98 -3.80 -19.69
CA LYS A 252 -24.72 -2.84 -20.79
C LYS A 252 -25.60 -1.58 -20.83
N ARG A 253 -26.66 -1.53 -20.01
CA ARG A 253 -27.54 -0.35 -19.84
C ARG A 253 -26.93 0.68 -18.92
N VAL A 254 -26.05 0.27 -18.01
CA VAL A 254 -25.26 1.16 -17.18
C VAL A 254 -24.29 1.94 -18.07
N PRO A 255 -24.21 3.28 -17.93
CA PRO A 255 -23.27 4.11 -18.68
C PRO A 255 -21.85 3.54 -18.63
N GLY A 256 -21.15 3.59 -19.76
CA GLY A 256 -19.77 3.11 -19.86
C GLY A 256 -19.57 1.61 -20.07
N VAL A 257 -20.41 0.76 -19.46
CA VAL A 257 -20.24 -0.71 -19.48
C VAL A 257 -20.20 -1.29 -20.89
N LYS A 258 -21.04 -0.81 -21.80
CA LYS A 258 -21.03 -1.25 -23.21
C LYS A 258 -19.69 -0.91 -23.89
N GLY A 259 -19.12 0.25 -23.59
CA GLY A 259 -17.83 0.69 -24.10
C GLY A 259 -16.70 -0.19 -23.57
N ALA A 260 -16.68 -0.40 -22.26
CA ALA A 260 -15.70 -1.25 -21.58
C ALA A 260 -15.72 -2.70 -22.11
N LEU A 261 -16.90 -3.29 -22.28
CA LEU A 261 -17.04 -4.64 -22.83
C LEU A 261 -16.50 -4.75 -24.26
N ARG A 262 -16.75 -3.74 -25.10
CA ARG A 262 -16.22 -3.68 -26.47
C ARG A 262 -14.69 -3.62 -26.44
N ILE A 263 -14.12 -2.74 -25.63
CA ILE A 263 -12.68 -2.55 -25.51
C ILE A 263 -12.00 -3.83 -24.98
N ALA A 264 -12.56 -4.47 -23.95
CA ALA A 264 -12.03 -5.72 -23.40
C ALA A 264 -11.98 -6.85 -24.45
N ASN A 265 -13.02 -6.96 -25.28
CA ASN A 265 -13.09 -7.95 -26.36
C ASN A 265 -12.12 -7.65 -27.50
N GLU A 266 -12.03 -6.39 -27.93
CA GLU A 266 -11.12 -5.95 -29.00
C GLU A 266 -9.65 -6.07 -28.59
N GLY A 267 -9.33 -5.68 -27.36
CA GLY A 267 -7.98 -5.73 -26.79
C GLY A 267 -7.49 -7.14 -26.45
N LYS A 268 -8.35 -8.17 -26.57
CA LYS A 268 -8.02 -9.58 -26.31
C LYS A 268 -7.34 -9.82 -24.95
N VAL A 269 -7.63 -8.99 -23.95
CA VAL A 269 -6.96 -9.00 -22.63
C VAL A 269 -7.12 -10.36 -21.94
N VAL A 270 -8.32 -10.96 -22.02
CA VAL A 270 -8.60 -12.28 -21.47
C VAL A 270 -7.73 -13.37 -22.13
N LYS A 271 -7.55 -13.29 -23.45
CA LYS A 271 -6.70 -14.22 -24.19
C LYS A 271 -5.24 -14.05 -23.77
N LEU A 272 -4.76 -12.81 -23.72
CA LEU A 272 -3.40 -12.48 -23.28
C LEU A 272 -3.12 -13.01 -21.86
N ARG A 273 -4.03 -12.81 -20.90
CA ARG A 273 -3.91 -13.37 -19.54
C ARG A 273 -3.78 -14.89 -19.57
N ASN A 274 -4.66 -15.56 -20.30
CA ASN A 274 -4.72 -17.02 -20.31
C ASN A 274 -3.46 -17.63 -20.93
N GLU A 275 -2.94 -17.03 -22.01
CA GLU A 275 -1.70 -17.48 -22.65
C GLU A 275 -0.49 -17.32 -21.73
N LEU A 276 -0.42 -16.20 -21.00
CA LEU A 276 0.75 -15.85 -20.17
C LEU A 276 0.80 -16.53 -18.81
N ARG A 277 -0.33 -16.61 -18.11
CA ARG A 277 -0.39 -17.31 -16.81
C ARG A 277 -0.58 -18.82 -16.98
N GLY A 278 -1.00 -19.29 -18.15
CA GLY A 278 -1.31 -20.70 -18.43
C GLY A 278 -0.19 -21.50 -19.10
N HIS A 279 0.71 -20.87 -19.87
CA HIS A 279 1.67 -21.60 -20.72
C HIS A 279 3.15 -21.23 -20.53
N GLY A 280 3.49 -20.52 -19.46
CA GLY A 280 4.86 -20.19 -19.09
C GLY A 280 5.34 -18.84 -19.66
N TYR A 281 6.36 -18.27 -19.02
CA TYR A 281 6.91 -16.97 -19.39
C TYR A 281 7.82 -17.08 -20.63
N VAL A 282 7.68 -16.15 -21.57
CA VAL A 282 8.59 -15.91 -22.69
C VAL A 282 9.93 -15.44 -22.12
N GLN A 283 11.05 -15.95 -22.65
CA GLN A 283 12.38 -15.64 -22.10
C GLN A 283 12.90 -14.22 -22.43
N HIS A 284 12.17 -13.43 -23.22
CA HIS A 284 12.62 -12.11 -23.69
C HIS A 284 11.74 -10.98 -23.13
N ASP A 285 12.35 -10.10 -22.32
CA ASP A 285 11.68 -8.98 -21.63
C ASP A 285 11.14 -7.90 -22.59
N GLU A 286 11.70 -7.79 -23.79
CA GLU A 286 11.25 -6.83 -24.83
C GLU A 286 9.81 -7.09 -25.28
N VAL A 287 9.42 -8.36 -25.42
CA VAL A 287 8.06 -8.74 -25.81
C VAL A 287 7.03 -8.26 -24.76
N TYR A 288 7.40 -8.33 -23.48
CA TYR A 288 6.55 -7.86 -22.40
C TYR A 288 6.42 -6.35 -22.33
N ARG A 289 7.44 -5.61 -22.78
CA ARG A 289 7.35 -4.15 -22.89
C ARG A 289 6.32 -3.73 -23.93
N GLU A 290 6.36 -4.35 -25.11
CA GLU A 290 5.39 -4.07 -26.18
C GLU A 290 3.96 -4.42 -25.75
N TRP A 291 3.75 -5.64 -25.22
CA TRP A 291 2.46 -6.05 -24.69
C TRP A 291 1.97 -5.17 -23.52
N GLY A 292 2.89 -4.71 -22.69
CA GLY A 292 2.59 -3.78 -21.60
C GLY A 292 2.07 -2.44 -22.10
N VAL A 293 2.66 -1.87 -23.16
CA VAL A 293 2.21 -0.61 -23.76
C VAL A 293 0.82 -0.75 -24.37
N ASP A 294 0.61 -1.79 -25.18
CA ASP A 294 -0.69 -2.06 -25.81
C ASP A 294 -1.79 -2.28 -24.76
N LEU A 295 -1.48 -3.04 -23.71
CA LEU A 295 -2.42 -3.31 -22.63
C LEU A 295 -2.73 -2.04 -21.83
N ASP A 296 -1.74 -1.20 -21.49
CA ASP A 296 -1.97 0.06 -20.77
C ASP A 296 -2.90 0.99 -21.57
N GLU A 297 -2.74 1.08 -22.89
CA GLU A 297 -3.64 1.86 -23.76
C GLU A 297 -5.09 1.31 -23.74
N VAL A 298 -5.24 -0.02 -23.78
CA VAL A 298 -6.55 -0.67 -23.67
C VAL A 298 -7.18 -0.38 -22.31
N LEU A 299 -6.42 -0.44 -21.22
CA LEU A 299 -6.93 -0.16 -19.87
C LEU A 299 -7.31 1.31 -19.69
N SER A 300 -6.52 2.26 -20.17
CA SER A 300 -6.90 3.67 -20.11
C SER A 300 -8.20 3.97 -20.84
N LYS A 301 -8.44 3.35 -22.01
CA LYS A 301 -9.74 3.47 -22.69
C LYS A 301 -10.89 2.86 -21.88
N MET A 302 -10.64 1.77 -21.14
CA MET A 302 -11.65 1.17 -20.26
C MET A 302 -11.91 2.02 -19.02
N GLU A 303 -10.86 2.59 -18.41
CA GLU A 303 -10.94 3.54 -17.29
C GLU A 303 -11.82 4.73 -17.69
N ASP A 304 -11.55 5.34 -18.86
CA ASP A 304 -12.35 6.43 -19.41
C ASP A 304 -13.81 6.02 -19.64
N ALA A 305 -14.03 4.84 -20.24
CA ALA A 305 -15.37 4.33 -20.48
C ALA A 305 -16.13 4.10 -19.16
N LEU A 306 -15.47 3.63 -18.12
CA LEU A 306 -16.08 3.34 -16.81
C LEU A 306 -16.07 4.54 -15.85
N GLY A 307 -15.61 5.72 -16.28
CA GLY A 307 -15.40 6.89 -15.42
C GLY A 307 -16.63 7.23 -14.56
N ASP A 308 -17.82 7.29 -15.17
CA ASP A 308 -19.08 7.56 -14.44
C ASP A 308 -19.37 6.54 -13.34
N LEU A 309 -18.98 5.28 -13.54
CA LEU A 309 -19.17 4.22 -12.56
C LEU A 309 -18.09 4.26 -11.47
N ILE A 310 -16.83 4.53 -11.85
CA ILE A 310 -15.71 4.70 -10.92
C ILE A 310 -15.97 5.86 -9.95
N HIS A 311 -16.63 6.91 -10.44
CA HIS A 311 -16.91 8.14 -9.70
C HIS A 311 -18.36 8.27 -9.23
N ARG A 312 -19.18 7.22 -9.33
CA ARG A 312 -20.60 7.26 -8.97
C ARG A 312 -20.85 7.68 -7.53
N GLY A 313 -19.95 7.30 -6.62
CA GLY A 313 -20.09 7.52 -5.19
C GLY A 313 -18.76 7.42 -4.48
N GLU A 314 -18.74 7.89 -3.23
CA GLU A 314 -17.57 7.76 -2.38
C GLU A 314 -17.55 6.35 -1.76
N LEU A 315 -16.53 5.56 -2.07
CA LEU A 315 -16.34 4.25 -1.41
C LEU A 315 -15.94 4.50 0.05
N VAL A 316 -16.73 4.00 0.99
CA VAL A 316 -16.52 4.22 2.42
C VAL A 316 -16.62 2.94 3.24
N LEU A 317 -15.90 2.90 4.35
CA LEU A 317 -16.13 1.96 5.46
C LEU A 317 -16.94 2.68 6.53
N PHE A 318 -18.11 2.15 6.87
CA PHE A 318 -18.91 2.67 7.98
C PHE A 318 -18.42 2.12 9.32
N GLU A 319 -18.07 2.97 10.29
CA GLU A 319 -17.51 2.52 11.57
C GLU A 319 -18.48 2.71 12.73
N ASN A 320 -19.13 3.87 12.83
CA ASN A 320 -20.03 4.16 13.93
C ASN A 320 -21.10 5.21 13.58
N VAL A 321 -22.12 5.25 14.43
CA VAL A 321 -23.12 6.32 14.46
C VAL A 321 -23.31 6.83 15.87
N ASP A 322 -23.39 8.14 16.02
CA ASP A 322 -23.72 8.83 17.26
C ASP A 322 -24.98 9.68 17.09
N LEU A 323 -25.71 9.95 18.18
CA LEU A 323 -26.82 10.91 18.19
C LEU A 323 -26.36 12.19 18.88
N ASP A 324 -26.17 13.27 18.13
CA ASP A 324 -25.72 14.57 18.64
C ASP A 324 -26.72 15.67 18.26
N GLY A 325 -27.21 16.40 19.27
CA GLY A 325 -28.17 17.49 19.06
C GLY A 325 -29.46 17.07 18.34
N GLY A 326 -29.88 15.80 18.46
CA GLY A 326 -31.04 15.25 17.76
C GLY A 326 -30.80 14.89 16.29
N ARG A 327 -29.54 14.90 15.83
CA ARG A 327 -29.13 14.45 14.50
C ARG A 327 -28.25 13.21 14.62
N TYR A 328 -28.40 12.27 13.70
CA TYR A 328 -27.52 11.12 13.62
C TYR A 328 -26.24 11.54 12.90
N ILE A 329 -25.09 11.28 13.49
CA ILE A 329 -23.76 11.57 12.93
C ILE A 329 -23.10 10.24 12.60
N VAL A 330 -22.91 9.96 11.31
CA VAL A 330 -22.19 8.75 10.86
C VAL A 330 -20.73 9.10 10.62
N ARG A 331 -19.83 8.20 11.04
CA ARG A 331 -18.39 8.33 10.79
C ARG A 331 -17.81 7.03 10.25
N GLY A 332 -16.66 7.18 9.61
CA GLY A 332 -15.90 6.07 9.09
C GLY A 332 -14.71 6.52 8.25
N LEU A 333 -14.30 5.68 7.30
CA LEU A 333 -13.11 5.90 6.49
C LEU A 333 -13.44 6.00 5.00
N ARG A 334 -12.81 6.95 4.31
CA ARG A 334 -12.86 7.13 2.86
C ARG A 334 -11.88 6.19 2.20
N LEU A 335 -12.40 5.17 1.54
CA LEU A 335 -11.61 4.14 0.86
C LEU A 335 -11.24 4.61 -0.54
N THR A 336 -10.58 5.77 -0.62
CA THR A 336 -10.10 6.40 -1.86
C THR A 336 -8.59 6.49 -1.89
N GLY A 337 -8.03 6.53 -3.09
CA GLY A 337 -6.59 6.59 -3.32
C GLY A 337 -5.88 5.26 -3.05
N SER A 338 -4.56 5.25 -3.21
CA SER A 338 -3.75 4.02 -3.18
C SER A 338 -3.17 3.69 -1.81
N ASN A 339 -3.47 4.48 -0.78
CA ASN A 339 -2.89 4.35 0.55
C ASN A 339 -3.70 3.39 1.43
N LEU A 340 -3.02 2.64 2.31
CA LEU A 340 -3.67 1.79 3.33
C LEU A 340 -4.30 2.61 4.46
N ILE A 341 -3.83 3.85 4.66
CA ILE A 341 -4.38 4.77 5.66
C ILE A 341 -5.42 5.64 4.96
N HIS A 342 -6.67 5.42 5.33
CA HIS A 342 -7.81 6.08 4.75
C HIS A 342 -8.19 7.34 5.54
N ALA A 343 -8.57 8.40 4.83
CA ALA A 343 -8.98 9.64 5.48
C ALA A 343 -10.33 9.42 6.20
N PRO A 344 -10.52 9.93 7.43
CA PRO A 344 -11.82 9.85 8.07
C PRO A 344 -12.87 10.69 7.34
N PHE A 345 -14.14 10.32 7.48
CA PHE A 345 -15.27 11.17 7.11
C PHE A 345 -16.30 11.23 8.24
N GLU A 346 -17.08 12.30 8.20
CA GLU A 346 -18.22 12.54 9.09
C GLU A 346 -19.36 13.16 8.28
N ARG A 347 -20.59 12.66 8.48
CA ARG A 347 -21.80 13.18 7.86
C ARG A 347 -22.96 13.18 8.85
N ALA A 348 -23.75 14.25 8.83
CA ALA A 348 -25.00 14.33 9.56
C ALA A 348 -26.14 13.78 8.70
N LEU A 349 -26.98 12.92 9.26
CA LEU A 349 -28.17 12.39 8.62
C LEU A 349 -29.43 13.11 9.13
N PRO A 350 -30.41 13.36 8.24
CA PRO A 350 -31.69 13.96 8.62
C PRO A 350 -32.60 12.99 9.38
N GLY A 351 -32.35 11.67 9.32
CA GLY A 351 -33.14 10.63 9.97
C GLY A 351 -32.28 9.46 10.47
N PRO A 352 -32.94 8.41 11.01
CA PRO A 352 -32.26 7.18 11.45
C PRO A 352 -31.37 6.57 10.37
N PRO A 353 -30.17 6.04 10.70
CA PRO A 353 -29.23 5.51 9.72
C PRO A 353 -29.80 4.43 8.81
N THR A 354 -30.71 3.61 9.32
CA THR A 354 -31.38 2.54 8.56
C THR A 354 -32.24 3.06 7.42
N GLU A 355 -32.81 4.28 7.53
CA GLU A 355 -33.56 4.93 6.44
C GLU A 355 -32.63 5.38 5.30
N HIS A 356 -31.34 5.52 5.59
CA HIS A 356 -30.29 5.89 4.66
C HIS A 356 -29.45 4.69 4.20
N GLY A 357 -29.86 3.45 4.53
CA GLY A 357 -29.19 2.22 4.11
C GLY A 357 -28.06 1.74 5.04
N PHE A 358 -27.73 2.46 6.11
CA PHE A 358 -26.74 2.00 7.09
C PHE A 358 -27.34 0.93 8.00
N SER A 359 -26.94 -0.33 7.81
CA SER A 359 -27.42 -1.49 8.57
C SER A 359 -26.46 -1.95 9.66
N THR A 360 -25.16 -2.04 9.36
CA THR A 360 -24.19 -2.71 10.23
C THR A 360 -22.82 -2.03 10.15
N THR A 361 -22.21 -1.80 11.30
CA THR A 361 -20.85 -1.25 11.39
C THR A 361 -19.83 -2.24 10.82
N GLY A 362 -18.77 -1.71 10.21
CA GLY A 362 -17.76 -2.49 9.50
C GLY A 362 -18.11 -2.82 8.05
N GLU A 363 -19.30 -2.45 7.57
CA GLU A 363 -19.66 -2.63 6.16
C GLU A 363 -18.94 -1.61 5.26
N ILE A 364 -18.52 -2.10 4.09
CA ILE A 364 -18.02 -1.26 2.99
C ILE A 364 -19.16 -1.03 2.02
N GLY A 365 -19.35 0.21 1.59
CA GLY A 365 -20.39 0.56 0.63
C GLY A 365 -20.10 1.86 -0.09
N LEU A 366 -21.02 2.24 -0.97
CA LEU A 366 -20.98 3.51 -1.69
C LEU A 366 -21.87 4.52 -0.99
N LEU A 367 -21.27 5.66 -0.66
CA LEU A 367 -21.97 6.84 -0.19
C LEU A 367 -22.36 7.70 -1.41
N LEU A 368 -23.66 7.88 -1.61
CA LEU A 368 -24.23 8.61 -2.73
C LEU A 368 -24.93 9.87 -2.23
N ASP A 369 -24.55 11.01 -2.80
CA ASP A 369 -25.23 12.29 -2.61
C ASP A 369 -26.33 12.42 -3.67
N GLY A 370 -27.58 12.58 -3.22
CA GLY A 370 -28.71 12.90 -4.08
C GLY A 370 -28.73 14.39 -4.46
N ASP A 371 -29.31 14.71 -5.61
CA ASP A 371 -29.45 16.10 -6.08
C ASP A 371 -30.26 17.00 -5.11
N ASP A 372 -31.09 16.39 -4.25
CA ASP A 372 -31.87 17.03 -3.20
C ASP A 372 -31.11 17.17 -1.87
N GLY A 373 -29.84 16.78 -1.84
CA GLY A 373 -29.01 16.74 -0.64
C GLY A 373 -29.29 15.53 0.25
N SER A 374 -30.09 14.55 -0.21
CA SER A 374 -30.23 13.27 0.47
C SER A 374 -28.91 12.49 0.44
N LEU A 375 -28.68 11.69 1.49
CA LEU A 375 -27.53 10.81 1.58
C LEU A 375 -28.04 9.37 1.59
N THR A 376 -27.47 8.53 0.73
CA THR A 376 -27.79 7.09 0.71
C THR A 376 -26.50 6.28 0.76
N PHE A 377 -26.53 5.20 1.53
CA PHE A 377 -25.47 4.22 1.63
C PHE A 377 -25.93 2.93 0.99
N GLU A 378 -25.25 2.52 -0.08
CA GLU A 378 -25.49 1.24 -0.75
C GLU A 378 -24.38 0.27 -0.38
N SER A 379 -24.71 -0.74 0.44
CA SER A 379 -23.74 -1.73 0.91
C SER A 379 -23.20 -2.59 -0.24
N LEU A 380 -21.88 -2.79 -0.25
CA LEU A 380 -21.19 -3.71 -1.15
C LEU A 380 -20.89 -5.06 -0.48
N HIS A 381 -21.47 -5.32 0.69
CA HIS A 381 -21.39 -6.63 1.33
C HIS A 381 -22.19 -7.68 0.52
N PRO A 382 -21.67 -8.91 0.33
CA PRO A 382 -20.41 -9.45 0.84
C PRO A 382 -19.20 -9.24 -0.10
N TRP A 383 -19.34 -8.53 -1.22
CA TRP A 383 -18.31 -8.45 -2.25
C TRP A 383 -17.06 -7.65 -1.86
N LEU A 384 -17.20 -6.68 -0.95
CA LEU A 384 -16.07 -5.98 -0.33
C LEU A 384 -16.19 -6.10 1.20
N ARG A 385 -15.08 -6.46 1.85
CA ARG A 385 -15.01 -6.61 3.31
C ARG A 385 -13.71 -6.05 3.86
N ARG A 386 -13.77 -5.41 5.03
CA ARG A 386 -12.59 -5.19 5.86
C ARG A 386 -12.51 -6.31 6.88
N THR A 387 -11.42 -7.07 6.87
CA THR A 387 -11.18 -8.13 7.86
C THR A 387 -9.68 -8.40 8.00
N ARG A 388 -9.31 -9.15 9.04
CA ARG A 388 -7.94 -9.62 9.23
C ARG A 388 -7.67 -10.73 8.22
N CYS A 389 -6.73 -10.50 7.31
CA CYS A 389 -6.30 -11.48 6.32
C CYS A 389 -5.66 -12.70 7.03
N PRO A 390 -6.10 -13.94 6.76
CA PRO A 390 -5.57 -15.12 7.44
C PRO A 390 -4.12 -15.43 7.06
N GLU A 391 -3.65 -14.98 5.89
CA GLU A 391 -2.29 -15.23 5.41
C GLU A 391 -1.28 -14.26 6.02
N CYS A 392 -1.58 -12.95 6.01
CA CYS A 392 -0.63 -11.94 6.50
C CYS A 392 -0.97 -11.40 7.89
N HIS A 393 -2.10 -11.79 8.47
CA HIS A 393 -2.56 -11.36 9.81
C HIS A 393 -2.71 -9.85 10.01
N HIS A 394 -2.89 -9.08 8.93
CA HIS A 394 -3.18 -7.65 8.99
C HIS A 394 -4.63 -7.36 8.57
N ASP A 395 -5.18 -6.24 9.04
CA ASP A 395 -6.43 -5.70 8.51
C ASP A 395 -6.27 -5.33 7.03
N ARG A 396 -7.19 -5.83 6.20
CA ARG A 396 -7.18 -5.65 4.75
C ARG A 396 -8.57 -5.40 4.21
N ILE A 397 -8.62 -4.67 3.10
CA ILE A 397 -9.81 -4.58 2.24
C ILE A 397 -9.71 -5.72 1.24
N LEU A 398 -10.61 -6.68 1.39
CA LEU A 398 -10.69 -7.87 0.59
C LEU A 398 -11.83 -7.76 -0.42
N VAL A 399 -11.58 -8.23 -1.65
CA VAL A 399 -12.52 -8.22 -2.76
C VAL A 399 -12.91 -9.64 -3.09
N ALA A 400 -14.20 -9.93 -3.26
CA ALA A 400 -14.66 -11.29 -3.53
C ALA A 400 -14.03 -11.89 -4.82
N ASP A 401 -13.60 -13.14 -4.71
CA ASP A 401 -12.97 -13.97 -5.75
C ASP A 401 -13.73 -15.26 -6.05
N GLY A 402 -14.99 -15.34 -5.64
CA GLY A 402 -15.89 -16.46 -5.89
C GLY A 402 -16.15 -17.31 -4.66
N GLY A 403 -17.41 -17.74 -4.45
CA GLY A 403 -17.83 -18.40 -3.21
C GLY A 403 -17.40 -17.60 -1.97
N ASP A 404 -16.71 -18.26 -1.05
CA ASP A 404 -16.15 -17.67 0.19
C ASP A 404 -14.68 -17.22 0.04
N ARG A 405 -14.20 -17.14 -1.20
CA ARG A 405 -12.82 -16.75 -1.53
C ARG A 405 -12.75 -15.25 -1.77
N TYR A 406 -11.66 -14.65 -1.34
CA TYR A 406 -11.39 -13.22 -1.48
C TYR A 406 -9.96 -13.00 -1.92
N ILE A 407 -9.72 -11.88 -2.60
CA ILE A 407 -8.40 -11.38 -2.94
C ILE A 407 -8.10 -10.12 -2.13
N ASP A 408 -6.95 -10.11 -1.48
CA ASP A 408 -6.32 -8.90 -0.99
C ASP A 408 -5.74 -8.17 -2.21
N VAL A 409 -6.43 -7.14 -2.71
CA VAL A 409 -5.97 -6.35 -3.86
C VAL A 409 -4.66 -5.59 -3.58
N PHE A 410 -4.32 -5.44 -2.30
CA PHE A 410 -3.06 -4.89 -1.86
C PHE A 410 -1.97 -5.96 -1.87
N MET A 411 -2.07 -7.09 -1.17
CA MET A 411 -0.95 -8.06 -1.17
C MET A 411 -0.96 -9.03 -2.36
N GLY A 412 -2.09 -9.19 -3.04
CA GLY A 412 -2.34 -10.24 -4.03
C GLY A 412 -2.71 -11.60 -3.42
N HIS A 413 -2.84 -11.70 -2.09
CA HIS A 413 -3.20 -12.93 -1.40
C HIS A 413 -4.62 -13.36 -1.76
N ARG A 414 -4.81 -14.64 -2.05
CA ARG A 414 -6.15 -15.25 -2.15
C ARG A 414 -6.42 -16.00 -0.88
N VAL A 415 -7.50 -15.66 -0.22
CA VAL A 415 -7.85 -16.19 1.10
C VAL A 415 -9.27 -16.72 1.10
N GLU A 416 -9.51 -17.75 1.89
CA GLU A 416 -10.86 -18.21 2.22
C GLU A 416 -11.22 -17.62 3.58
N LEU A 417 -12.41 -17.02 3.66
CA LEU A 417 -12.94 -16.51 4.92
C LEU A 417 -13.97 -17.50 5.44
N ASP A 418 -13.96 -17.76 6.74
CA ASP A 418 -15.05 -18.47 7.38
C ASP A 418 -16.36 -17.66 7.22
N ALA A 419 -17.43 -18.38 6.90
CA ALA A 419 -18.76 -17.83 6.59
C ALA A 419 -19.37 -17.01 7.74
#